data_AF-A0AA91TJV5-F1
#
_entry.id   AF-A0AA91TJV5-F1
#
_cell.length_a   1.000
_cell.length_b   1.000
_cell.length_c   1.000
_cell.angle_alpha   90.00
_cell.angle_beta   90.00
_cell.angle_gamma   90.00
#
_symmetry.space_group_name_H-M   'P 1'
#
loop_
_entity.id
_entity.type
_entity.pdbx_description
1 polymer ?
#
loop_
_entity_poly.entity_id
_entity_poly.type
_entity_poly.pdbx_seq_one_letter_code
_entity_poly.pdbx_strand_id
1 'polypeptide(L)'
;MEKFDIDKEMAKFKGLNIIEKCSALDDLLDDLEDAQEQIICAKDEISEEYANVFTKKFHEEIASFIAETFDGKIPYVEKYGYKIMYDNMPIYITFFCIYGEWSICLFDKSGSTKHLIKLAGVLGVNITGNEASLNLEVTEKDLLSKVKQILLLSDTYEK
;
A
#
# COMPACT_ATOMS: atom_id res chain seq x y z
N MET A 1 -6.34 11.00 -26.77
CA MET A 1 -4.98 11.57 -26.64
C MET A 1 -4.22 11.22 -27.90
N GLU A 2 -3.63 12.20 -28.59
CA GLU A 2 -2.75 11.93 -29.72
C GLU A 2 -1.50 11.22 -29.19
N LYS A 3 -1.02 10.19 -29.89
CA LYS A 3 0.18 9.46 -29.48
C LYS A 3 1.40 10.36 -29.71
N PHE A 4 2.29 10.46 -28.72
CA PHE A 4 3.57 11.13 -28.93
C PHE A 4 4.35 10.40 -30.03
N ASP A 5 4.68 11.13 -31.08
CA ASP A 5 5.34 10.61 -32.27
C ASP A 5 6.74 11.22 -32.37
N ILE A 6 7.71 10.48 -31.82
CA ILE A 6 9.11 10.92 -31.82
C ILE A 6 9.64 11.14 -33.24
N ASP A 7 9.19 10.37 -34.24
CA ASP A 7 9.66 10.51 -35.61
C ASP A 7 9.16 11.83 -36.22
N LYS A 8 7.92 12.22 -35.91
CA LYS A 8 7.35 13.52 -36.28
C LYS A 8 8.12 14.67 -35.64
N GLU A 9 8.49 14.54 -34.36
CA GLU A 9 9.27 15.55 -33.64
C GLU A 9 10.70 15.66 -34.21
N MET A 10 11.40 14.54 -34.37
CA MET A 10 12.75 14.50 -34.94
C MET A 10 12.80 15.01 -36.40
N ALA A 11 11.71 14.86 -37.15
CA ALA A 11 11.62 15.38 -38.51
C ALA A 11 11.70 16.92 -38.57
N LYS A 12 11.27 17.64 -37.51
CA LYS A 12 11.35 19.11 -37.42
C LYS A 12 12.79 19.62 -37.43
N PHE A 13 13.75 18.77 -37.07
CA PHE A 13 15.16 19.13 -37.04
C PHE A 13 15.85 19.07 -38.42
N LYS A 14 15.17 18.55 -39.44
CA LYS A 14 15.72 18.49 -40.80
C LYS A 14 15.86 19.90 -41.37
N GLY A 15 17.06 20.22 -41.85
CA GLY A 15 17.38 21.53 -42.43
C GLY A 15 17.95 22.55 -41.45
N LEU A 16 17.88 22.28 -40.14
CA LEU A 16 18.54 23.08 -39.11
C LEU A 16 20.06 22.87 -39.12
N ASN A 17 20.80 23.91 -38.72
CA ASN A 17 22.23 23.80 -38.44
C ASN A 17 22.48 23.09 -37.09
N ILE A 18 23.74 22.76 -36.79
CA ILE A 18 24.08 21.95 -35.60
C ILE A 18 23.66 22.65 -34.30
N ILE A 19 23.85 23.97 -34.18
CA ILE A 19 23.52 24.72 -32.97
C ILE A 19 22.00 24.76 -32.77
N GLU A 20 21.26 25.07 -33.84
CA GLU A 20 19.79 25.07 -33.82
C GLU A 20 19.21 23.70 -33.44
N LYS A 21 19.84 22.61 -33.92
CA LYS A 21 19.44 21.25 -33.54
C LYS A 21 19.66 20.98 -32.05
N CYS A 22 20.78 21.42 -31.49
CA CYS A 22 21.02 21.26 -30.05
C CYS A 22 19.95 22.01 -29.26
N SER A 23 19.69 23.28 -29.58
CA SER A 23 18.65 24.05 -28.89
C SER A 23 17.26 23.42 -29.01
N ALA A 24 16.87 22.97 -30.21
CA ALA A 24 15.58 22.32 -30.40
C ALA A 24 15.47 20.94 -29.71
N LEU A 25 16.60 20.26 -29.46
CA LEU A 25 16.64 19.05 -28.66
C LEU A 25 16.49 19.35 -27.17
N ASP A 26 17.14 20.41 -26.68
CA ASP A 26 17.01 20.86 -25.29
C ASP A 26 15.54 21.24 -25.00
N ASP A 27 14.91 22.03 -25.88
CA ASP A 27 13.48 22.39 -25.76
C ASP A 27 12.57 21.14 -25.74
N LEU A 28 12.84 20.14 -26.58
CA LEU A 28 12.05 18.90 -26.62
C LEU A 28 12.25 18.05 -25.35
N LEU A 29 13.45 18.06 -24.77
CA LEU A 29 13.73 17.37 -23.52
C LEU A 29 12.96 18.02 -22.37
N ASP A 30 12.97 19.35 -22.28
CA ASP A 30 12.21 20.10 -21.28
C ASP A 30 10.71 19.78 -21.37
N ASP A 31 10.13 19.81 -22.59
CA ASP A 31 8.73 19.46 -22.82
C ASP A 31 8.40 18.00 -22.39
N LEU A 32 9.34 17.07 -22.61
CA LEU A 32 9.17 15.66 -22.22
C LEU A 32 9.29 15.46 -20.71
N GLU A 33 10.18 16.18 -20.04
CA GLU A 33 10.31 16.17 -18.59
C GLU A 33 9.03 16.70 -17.93
N ASP A 34 8.49 17.83 -18.41
CA ASP A 34 7.22 18.38 -17.95
C ASP A 34 6.04 17.41 -18.16
N ALA A 35 6.00 16.74 -19.31
CA ALA A 35 4.98 15.74 -19.59
C ALA A 35 5.12 14.50 -18.68
N GLN A 36 6.36 14.08 -18.40
CA GLN A 36 6.64 12.97 -17.48
C GLN A 36 6.18 13.31 -16.06
N GLU A 37 6.49 14.51 -15.57
CA GLU A 37 6.07 14.96 -14.24
C GLU A 37 4.54 14.96 -14.12
N GLN A 38 3.83 15.48 -15.12
CA GLN A 38 2.36 15.44 -15.15
C GLN A 38 1.80 14.01 -15.09
N ILE A 39 2.44 13.06 -15.78
CA ILE A 39 2.03 11.64 -15.73
C ILE A 39 2.28 11.06 -14.34
N ILE A 40 3.40 11.38 -13.70
CA ILE A 40 3.72 10.94 -12.34
C ILE A 40 2.70 11.49 -11.36
N CYS A 41 2.40 12.80 -11.40
CA CYS A 41 1.37 13.40 -10.55
C CYS A 41 0.00 12.73 -10.76
N ALA A 42 -0.43 12.54 -12.01
CA ALA A 42 -1.70 11.88 -12.29
C ALA A 42 -1.73 10.42 -11.78
N LYS A 43 -0.62 9.68 -11.89
CA LYS A 43 -0.50 8.33 -11.35
C LYS A 43 -0.61 8.33 -9.82
N ASP A 44 0.03 9.28 -9.16
CA ASP A 44 0.00 9.41 -7.70
C ASP A 44 -1.41 9.76 -7.21
N GLU A 45 -2.08 10.72 -7.85
CA GLU A 45 -3.48 11.08 -7.57
C GLU A 45 -4.42 9.89 -7.73
N ILE A 46 -4.32 9.14 -8.84
CA ILE A 46 -5.14 7.93 -9.06
C ILE A 46 -4.86 6.87 -8.00
N SER A 47 -3.59 6.69 -7.62
CA SER A 47 -3.19 5.72 -6.61
C SER A 47 -3.74 6.09 -5.22
N GLU A 48 -3.74 7.37 -4.88
CA GLU A 48 -4.31 7.89 -3.64
C GLU A 48 -5.85 7.77 -3.63
N GLU A 49 -6.52 8.12 -4.72
CA GLU A 49 -7.98 7.98 -4.85
C GLU A 49 -8.40 6.51 -4.66
N TYR A 50 -7.73 5.59 -5.36
CA TYR A 50 -7.94 4.15 -5.21
C TYR A 50 -7.72 3.71 -3.77
N ALA A 51 -6.59 4.07 -3.15
CA ALA A 51 -6.29 3.70 -1.77
C ALA A 51 -7.38 4.21 -0.81
N ASN A 52 -7.83 5.45 -0.96
CA ASN A 52 -8.82 6.07 -0.08
C ASN A 52 -10.20 5.39 -0.16
N VAL A 53 -10.70 5.14 -1.38
CA VAL A 53 -12.02 4.52 -1.59
C VAL A 53 -12.06 3.11 -0.99
N PHE A 54 -11.03 2.30 -1.28
CA PHE A 54 -11.00 0.91 -0.82
C PHE A 54 -10.65 0.79 0.66
N THR A 55 -9.73 1.60 1.18
CA THR A 55 -9.37 1.60 2.62
C THR A 55 -10.59 1.86 3.50
N LYS A 56 -11.41 2.85 3.12
CA LYS A 56 -12.66 3.14 3.83
C LYS A 56 -13.60 1.92 3.84
N LYS A 57 -13.83 1.32 2.67
CA LYS A 57 -14.67 0.13 2.53
C LYS A 57 -14.16 -1.04 3.39
N PHE A 58 -12.86 -1.31 3.38
CA PHE A 58 -12.27 -2.37 4.20
C PHE A 58 -12.44 -2.10 5.69
N HIS A 59 -12.23 -0.87 6.17
CA HIS A 59 -12.45 -0.53 7.57
C HIS A 59 -13.91 -0.72 8.01
N GLU A 60 -14.87 -0.35 7.16
CA GLU A 60 -16.30 -0.57 7.43
C GLU A 60 -16.61 -2.07 7.55
N GLU A 61 -16.13 -2.89 6.62
CA GLU A 61 -16.36 -4.34 6.64
C GLU A 61 -15.67 -5.05 7.82
N ILE A 62 -14.48 -4.58 8.22
CA ILE A 62 -13.78 -5.07 9.41
C ILE A 62 -14.54 -4.67 10.68
N ALA A 63 -15.02 -3.43 10.76
CA ALA A 63 -15.81 -2.95 11.90
C ALA A 63 -17.10 -3.76 12.07
N SER A 64 -17.82 -4.06 10.98
CA SER A 64 -19.00 -4.94 11.00
C SER A 64 -18.64 -6.34 11.51
N PHE A 65 -17.57 -6.94 11.00
CA PHE A 65 -17.11 -8.25 11.46
C PHE A 65 -16.74 -8.24 12.96
N ILE A 66 -16.10 -7.17 13.43
CA ILE A 66 -15.73 -7.00 14.83
C ILE A 66 -16.97 -6.88 15.73
N ALA A 67 -17.98 -6.13 15.29
CA ALA A 67 -19.23 -5.99 16.02
C ALA A 67 -19.96 -7.34 16.15
N GLU A 68 -20.00 -8.14 15.09
CA GLU A 68 -20.69 -9.43 15.06
C GLU A 68 -19.95 -10.52 15.85
N THR A 69 -18.63 -10.59 15.68
CA THR A 69 -17.81 -11.70 16.18
C THR A 69 -17.30 -11.46 17.59
N PHE A 70 -16.88 -10.23 17.88
CA PHE A 70 -16.19 -9.87 19.13
C PHE A 70 -17.00 -8.89 19.99
N ASP A 71 -18.29 -8.69 19.70
CA ASP A 71 -19.16 -7.71 20.36
C ASP A 71 -18.54 -6.30 20.42
N GLY A 72 -17.80 -5.92 19.38
CA GLY A 72 -17.16 -4.60 19.30
C GLY A 72 -15.90 -4.44 20.15
N LYS A 73 -15.38 -5.52 20.77
CA LYS A 73 -14.31 -5.42 21.79
C LYS A 73 -12.90 -5.21 21.24
N ILE A 74 -12.66 -5.45 19.95
CA ILE A 74 -11.35 -5.19 19.33
C ILE A 74 -11.24 -3.69 19.02
N PRO A 75 -10.37 -2.92 19.69
CA PRO A 75 -10.28 -1.49 19.48
C PRO A 75 -9.44 -1.16 18.24
N TYR A 76 -9.84 -0.09 17.54
CA TYR A 76 -8.99 0.60 16.57
C TYR A 76 -8.20 1.71 17.28
N VAL A 77 -6.88 1.66 17.21
CA VAL A 77 -6.00 2.66 17.81
C VAL A 77 -5.46 3.55 16.70
N GLU A 78 -5.74 4.85 16.78
CA GLU A 78 -5.28 5.83 15.79
C GLU A 78 -3.76 5.74 15.55
N LYS A 79 -3.33 5.85 14.29
CA LYS A 79 -1.94 5.67 13.80
C LYS A 79 -1.35 4.26 13.90
N TYR A 80 -2.07 3.32 14.52
CA TYR A 80 -1.56 1.99 14.81
C TYR A 80 -2.44 0.88 14.21
N GLY A 81 -3.74 1.08 14.10
CA GLY A 81 -4.66 0.09 13.54
C GLY A 81 -5.37 -0.73 14.62
N TYR A 82 -5.91 -1.88 14.23
CA TYR A 82 -6.67 -2.76 15.12
C TYR A 82 -5.74 -3.46 16.10
N LYS A 83 -6.06 -3.40 17.39
CA LYS A 83 -5.24 -4.02 18.43
C LYS A 83 -5.84 -5.35 18.87
N ILE A 84 -5.09 -6.43 18.69
CA ILE A 84 -5.40 -7.73 19.26
C ILE A 84 -4.42 -8.05 20.40
N MET A 85 -4.80 -9.00 21.25
CA MET A 85 -3.85 -9.68 22.14
C MET A 85 -3.51 -11.03 21.55
N TYR A 86 -2.23 -11.35 21.45
CA TYR A 86 -1.73 -12.64 21.00
C TYR A 86 -0.54 -13.06 21.86
N ASP A 87 -0.64 -14.24 22.48
CA ASP A 87 0.32 -14.72 23.48
C ASP A 87 0.52 -13.72 24.64
N ASN A 88 -0.60 -13.15 25.12
CA ASN A 88 -0.62 -12.07 26.12
C ASN A 88 0.10 -10.77 25.72
N MET A 89 0.43 -10.59 24.43
CA MET A 89 1.10 -9.40 23.92
C MET A 89 0.21 -8.62 22.96
N PRO A 90 0.21 -7.27 23.03
CA PRO A 90 -0.54 -6.46 22.10
C PRO A 90 0.12 -6.46 20.71
N ILE A 91 -0.59 -6.98 19.71
CA ILE A 91 -0.21 -6.90 18.30
C ILE A 91 -1.17 -5.94 17.60
N TYR A 92 -0.60 -5.08 16.78
CA TYR A 92 -1.36 -4.11 16.01
C TYR A 92 -1.41 -4.53 14.54
N ILE A 93 -2.59 -4.43 13.95
CA ILE A 93 -2.88 -4.80 12.58
C ILE A 93 -3.25 -3.52 11.84
N THR A 94 -2.41 -3.13 10.90
CA THR A 94 -2.72 -2.09 9.93
C THR A 94 -2.64 -2.67 8.53
N PHE A 95 -3.28 -2.02 7.57
CA PHE A 95 -3.14 -2.35 6.17
C PHE A 95 -3.07 -1.06 5.36
N PHE A 96 -2.34 -1.13 4.26
CA PHE A 96 -2.13 0.01 3.39
C PHE A 96 -2.03 -0.45 1.95
N CYS A 97 -2.26 0.50 1.04
CA CYS A 97 -2.13 0.31 -0.38
C CYS A 97 -1.10 1.32 -0.91
N ILE A 98 -0.09 0.84 -1.63
CA ILE A 98 0.88 1.67 -2.32
C ILE A 98 0.87 1.26 -3.79
N TYR A 99 0.59 2.19 -4.70
CA TYR A 99 0.50 1.94 -6.14
C TYR A 99 -0.39 0.73 -6.54
N GLY A 100 -1.49 0.51 -5.82
CA GLY A 100 -2.41 -0.61 -6.05
C GLY A 100 -2.03 -1.92 -5.36
N GLU A 101 -0.87 -1.98 -4.72
CA GLU A 101 -0.38 -3.17 -4.00
C GLU A 101 -0.77 -3.09 -2.52
N TRP A 102 -1.52 -4.10 -2.06
CA TRP A 102 -2.00 -4.17 -0.68
C TRP A 102 -1.02 -4.92 0.21
N SER A 103 -0.83 -4.39 1.41
CA SER A 103 -0.05 -5.04 2.46
C SER A 103 -0.75 -4.94 3.79
N ILE A 104 -0.64 -6.00 4.60
CA ILE A 104 -1.00 -5.99 6.01
C ILE A 104 0.29 -5.90 6.81
N CYS A 105 0.41 -4.89 7.66
CA CYS A 105 1.52 -4.74 8.58
C CYS A 105 1.09 -5.12 9.99
N LEU A 106 1.85 -6.02 10.57
CA LEU A 106 1.72 -6.47 11.94
C LEU A 106 2.92 -5.98 12.72
N PHE A 107 2.68 -5.25 13.81
CA PHE A 107 3.78 -4.75 14.63
C PHE A 107 3.52 -4.89 16.12
N ASP A 108 4.61 -5.06 16.85
CA ASP A 108 4.69 -5.04 18.30
C ASP A 108 5.45 -3.79 18.73
N LYS A 109 4.85 -3.00 19.62
CA LYS A 109 5.49 -1.78 20.16
C LYS A 109 6.72 -2.07 21.01
N SER A 110 6.86 -3.29 21.54
CA SER A 110 8.02 -3.70 22.31
C SER A 110 9.28 -3.82 21.44
N GLY A 111 9.13 -3.88 20.11
CA GLY A 111 10.23 -4.16 19.18
C GLY A 111 10.68 -5.63 19.19
N SER A 112 9.91 -6.52 19.82
CA SER A 112 10.21 -7.96 19.81
C SER A 112 9.63 -8.64 18.57
N THR A 113 10.50 -9.31 17.79
CA THR A 113 10.06 -10.15 16.68
C THR A 113 9.46 -11.49 17.11
N LYS A 114 9.62 -11.91 18.37
CA LYS A 114 9.28 -13.28 18.81
C LYS A 114 7.82 -13.65 18.55
N HIS A 115 6.90 -12.75 18.91
CA HIS A 115 5.47 -12.97 18.72
C HIS A 115 5.07 -12.87 17.24
N LEU A 116 5.70 -11.97 16.50
CA LEU A 116 5.50 -11.81 15.06
C LEU A 116 5.98 -13.05 14.29
N ILE A 117 7.12 -13.65 14.67
CA ILE A 117 7.62 -14.90 14.07
C ILE A 117 6.67 -16.06 14.32
N LYS A 118 6.18 -16.19 15.55
CA LYS A 118 5.19 -17.22 15.91
C LYS A 118 3.92 -17.05 15.09
N LEU A 119 3.44 -15.81 14.97
CA LEU A 119 2.22 -15.48 14.23
C LEU A 119 2.40 -15.70 12.71
N ALA A 120 3.55 -15.37 12.14
CA ALA A 120 3.90 -15.71 10.75
C ALA A 120 3.84 -17.23 10.50
N GLY A 121 4.37 -18.03 11.44
CA GLY A 121 4.28 -19.49 11.38
C GLY A 121 2.84 -20.01 11.38
N VAL A 122 1.95 -19.42 12.19
CA VAL A 122 0.51 -19.75 12.21
C VAL A 122 -0.17 -19.37 10.90
N LEU A 123 0.21 -18.23 10.32
CA LEU A 123 -0.35 -17.74 9.05
C LEU A 123 0.25 -18.44 7.81
N GLY A 124 1.32 -19.23 7.97
CA GLY A 124 2.00 -19.91 6.88
C GLY A 124 2.70 -18.95 5.91
N VAL A 125 3.17 -17.81 6.40
CA VAL A 125 3.78 -16.72 5.62
C VAL A 125 5.24 -16.52 5.98
N ASN A 126 6.05 -16.17 4.99
CA ASN A 126 7.44 -15.81 5.22
C ASN A 126 7.53 -14.36 5.71
N ILE A 127 8.42 -14.11 6.66
CA ILE A 127 8.62 -12.77 7.23
C ILE A 127 9.49 -11.97 6.27
N THR A 128 8.94 -10.93 5.67
CA THR A 128 9.69 -9.85 5.03
C THR A 128 9.52 -8.60 5.90
N GLY A 129 10.61 -8.11 6.50
CA GLY A 129 10.53 -6.97 7.43
C GLY A 129 11.81 -6.70 8.21
N ASN A 130 11.85 -5.51 8.82
CA ASN A 130 12.84 -5.15 9.84
C ASN A 130 12.44 -5.76 11.18
N GLU A 131 13.34 -5.77 12.16
CA GLU A 131 13.16 -6.42 13.49
C GLU A 131 11.96 -5.91 14.33
N ALA A 132 11.12 -5.00 13.81
CA ALA A 132 9.98 -4.42 14.52
C ALA A 132 8.62 -4.65 13.85
N SER A 133 8.57 -5.17 12.61
CA SER A 133 7.31 -5.33 11.87
C SER A 133 7.32 -6.51 10.90
N LEU A 134 6.14 -7.08 10.66
CA LEU A 134 5.88 -8.14 9.69
C LEU A 134 4.92 -7.60 8.63
N ASN A 135 5.39 -7.51 7.39
CA ASN A 135 4.54 -7.13 6.27
C ASN A 135 4.10 -8.37 5.50
N LEU A 136 2.81 -8.42 5.18
CA LEU A 136 2.16 -9.47 4.42
C LEU A 136 1.61 -8.86 3.14
N GLU A 137 2.28 -9.13 2.03
CA GLU A 137 1.72 -8.81 0.70
C GLU A 137 0.46 -9.64 0.49
N VAL A 138 -0.63 -8.98 0.13
CA VAL A 138 -1.93 -9.60 -0.10
C VAL A 138 -2.58 -9.01 -1.34
N THR A 139 -3.39 -9.80 -2.02
CA THR A 139 -4.24 -9.27 -3.09
C THR A 139 -5.39 -8.46 -2.48
N GLU A 140 -5.94 -7.49 -3.21
CA GLU A 140 -7.13 -6.74 -2.77
C GLU A 140 -8.28 -7.69 -2.38
N LYS A 141 -8.48 -8.75 -3.16
CA LYS A 141 -9.53 -9.76 -2.95
C LYS A 141 -9.35 -10.53 -1.64
N ASP A 142 -8.10 -10.80 -1.26
CA ASP A 142 -7.79 -11.63 -0.09
C ASP A 142 -7.58 -10.80 1.18
N LEU A 143 -7.37 -9.48 1.07
CA LEU A 143 -7.06 -8.58 2.18
C LEU A 143 -8.05 -8.77 3.35
N LEU A 144 -9.35 -8.66 3.07
CA LEU A 144 -10.37 -8.78 4.09
C LEU A 144 -10.35 -10.16 4.77
N SER A 145 -10.26 -11.23 3.99
CA SER A 145 -10.21 -12.59 4.54
C SER A 145 -8.98 -12.78 5.42
N LYS A 146 -7.83 -12.24 5.02
CA LYS A 146 -6.59 -12.34 5.82
C LYS A 146 -6.69 -11.53 7.10
N VAL A 147 -7.18 -10.29 7.06
CA VAL A 147 -7.37 -9.47 8.27
C VAL A 147 -8.34 -10.18 9.24
N LYS A 148 -9.45 -10.72 8.74
CA LYS A 148 -10.40 -11.50 9.57
C LYS A 148 -9.75 -12.72 10.21
N GLN A 149 -8.93 -13.47 9.46
CA GLN A 149 -8.16 -14.59 10.01
C GLN A 149 -7.22 -14.15 11.14
N ILE A 150 -6.52 -13.02 10.98
CA ILE A 150 -5.61 -12.50 12.00
C ILE A 150 -6.38 -12.04 13.25
N LEU A 151 -7.52 -11.38 13.08
CA LEU A 151 -8.38 -10.96 14.20
C LEU A 151 -8.86 -12.14 15.05
N LEU A 152 -9.18 -13.27 14.40
CA LEU A 152 -9.59 -14.51 15.06
C LEU A 152 -8.48 -15.19 15.88
N LEU A 153 -7.22 -14.77 15.74
CA LEU A 153 -6.11 -15.26 16.57
C LEU A 153 -6.05 -14.58 17.94
N SER A 154 -6.98 -13.67 18.27
CA SER A 154 -6.87 -12.91 19.52
C SER A 154 -7.28 -13.70 20.76
N ASP A 155 -6.44 -13.69 21.80
CA ASP A 155 -6.65 -14.42 23.06
C ASP A 155 -7.82 -13.90 23.92
N THR A 156 -8.11 -12.60 23.90
CA THR A 156 -8.95 -11.95 24.94
C THR A 156 -10.41 -11.72 24.57
N TYR A 157 -10.83 -12.09 23.38
CA TYR A 157 -12.11 -11.62 22.83
C TYR A 157 -13.06 -12.73 22.37
N GLU A 158 -12.74 -13.99 22.66
CA GLU A 158 -13.70 -15.10 22.46
C GLU A 158 -14.95 -14.90 23.35
N LYS A 159 -16.11 -15.27 22.78
CA LYS A 159 -17.42 -15.24 23.45
C LYS A 159 -17.56 -16.30 24.52
#